data_AF-A0A5C6NAQ5-F1
#
_entry.id   AF-A0A5C6NAQ5-F1
#
_cell.length_a   1.000
_cell.length_b   1.000
_cell.length_c   1.000
_cell.angle_alpha   90.00
_cell.angle_beta   90.00
_cell.angle_gamma   90.00
#
_symmetry.space_group_name_H-M   'P 1'
#
loop_
_entity.id
_entity.type
_entity.pdbx_description
1 polymer ?
#
loop_
_entity_poly.entity_id
_entity_poly.type
_entity_poly.pdbx_seq_one_letter_code
_entity_poly.pdbx_strand_id
1 'polypeptide(L)'
;MWFTTKKMSEDQRRYELQLMFNHPAFDRLLQSSIKAVGHLNTEAIAYSLLSMVNLGVPQRSRVVQTFLRHCQEKLNDFDEKGLSILASCLVHMEENANVAALKEGMRMMVEMRLPEIKSVLALQTMMRVLGKDTPLDLKRKLEVKVLSMIDQFTLPNTQYMISTMATMGFYSKPLLDICSKKMIENLHGIPFNRLLPVLLSCRELHYRDLDLLNGISDYVASLIDVWTNKQLLLLLSAFESLAFCPDALMKALTEKIIGNPGALTLKDILCVLKVYSSLNYDLKHQRQLFLDGVTQALCSYLPMIPTFELLRAVYYLSVLGCFPSAPLQQLMNEDSINQLKATAPRIFQNQENMLRTMDLCLRLDAPALPVPLILPSFLLGETTSRCEPSVKPWLSHSLKSLLEEQENAILQEMLLVENFYLIDAVIIKPSLSQSSAHDSSAGDELSPAASSQRIALISSSNACCYGTSRPRGPLAVMIRHLKILGYDCVLMMDQELESMSEQHRLDFLRTCIFPESRRPEESLTE
;
A
#
# COMPACT_ATOMS: atom_id res chain seq x y z
N MET A 1 0.07 -2.54 -42.03
CA MET A 1 0.88 -3.48 -41.23
C MET A 1 0.56 -3.37 -39.74
N TRP A 2 0.95 -2.30 -39.04
CA TRP A 2 0.70 -2.18 -37.59
C TRP A 2 -0.77 -2.32 -37.18
N PHE A 3 -1.71 -1.68 -37.90
CA PHE A 3 -3.13 -1.81 -37.59
C PHE A 3 -3.65 -3.25 -37.72
N THR A 4 -3.10 -4.01 -38.67
CA THR A 4 -3.44 -5.43 -38.88
C THR A 4 -2.94 -6.29 -37.73
N THR A 5 -1.73 -6.02 -37.22
CA THR A 5 -1.15 -6.78 -36.10
C THR A 5 -1.85 -6.55 -34.77
N LYS A 6 -2.54 -5.42 -34.60
CA LYS A 6 -3.36 -5.14 -33.39
C LYS A 6 -4.56 -6.08 -33.21
N LYS A 7 -5.07 -6.66 -34.30
CA LYS A 7 -6.25 -7.53 -34.27
C LYS A 7 -5.91 -9.01 -34.10
N MET A 8 -4.63 -9.36 -34.09
CA MET A 8 -4.13 -10.73 -33.99
C MET A 8 -3.99 -11.16 -32.53
N SER A 9 -4.09 -12.47 -32.26
CA SER A 9 -3.68 -13.04 -30.97
C SER A 9 -2.17 -12.86 -30.76
N GLU A 10 -1.67 -12.96 -29.52
CA GLU A 10 -0.23 -12.80 -29.26
C GLU A 10 0.63 -13.80 -30.05
N ASP A 11 0.23 -15.06 -30.09
CA ASP A 11 1.00 -16.11 -30.78
C ASP A 11 1.03 -15.89 -32.29
N GLN A 12 -0.11 -15.52 -32.88
CA GLN A 12 -0.18 -15.16 -34.29
C GLN A 12 0.67 -13.91 -34.57
N ARG A 13 0.57 -12.88 -33.73
CA ARG A 13 1.34 -11.65 -33.88
C ARG A 13 2.85 -11.92 -33.86
N ARG A 14 3.33 -12.77 -32.95
CA ARG A 14 4.77 -13.12 -32.87
C ARG A 14 5.25 -13.80 -34.15
N TYR A 15 4.48 -14.78 -34.64
CA TYR A 15 4.81 -15.50 -35.88
C TYR A 15 4.80 -14.58 -37.11
N GLU A 16 3.76 -13.77 -37.28
CA GLU A 16 3.62 -12.84 -38.41
C GLU A 16 4.69 -11.75 -38.41
N LEU A 17 5.06 -11.22 -37.24
CA LEU A 17 6.16 -10.26 -37.13
C LEU A 17 7.49 -10.91 -37.53
N GLN A 18 7.75 -12.14 -37.11
CA GLN A 18 8.97 -12.86 -37.51
C GLN A 18 9.04 -13.04 -39.04
N LEU A 19 7.93 -13.44 -39.69
CA LEU A 19 7.87 -13.54 -41.15
C LEU A 19 8.10 -12.19 -41.82
N MET A 20 7.50 -11.12 -41.30
CA MET A 20 7.67 -9.76 -41.82
C MET A 20 9.14 -9.34 -41.77
N PHE A 21 9.84 -9.54 -40.64
CA PHE A 21 11.26 -9.17 -40.50
C PHE A 21 12.19 -10.01 -41.37
N ASN A 22 11.80 -11.26 -41.69
CA ASN A 22 12.57 -12.12 -42.59
C ASN A 22 12.33 -11.80 -44.09
N HIS A 23 11.30 -11.02 -44.41
CA HIS A 23 10.92 -10.77 -45.80
C HIS A 23 11.69 -9.56 -46.39
N PRO A 24 12.39 -9.70 -47.53
CA PRO A 24 13.26 -8.64 -48.08
C PRO A 24 12.52 -7.36 -48.49
N ALA A 25 11.21 -7.45 -48.75
CA ALA A 25 10.40 -6.26 -49.03
C ALA A 25 10.24 -5.34 -47.81
N PHE A 26 10.33 -5.86 -46.59
CA PHE A 26 10.25 -5.05 -45.38
C PHE A 26 11.46 -4.12 -45.24
N ASP A 27 12.67 -4.64 -45.49
CA ASP A 27 13.88 -3.81 -45.54
C ASP A 27 13.81 -2.74 -46.63
N ARG A 28 13.33 -3.10 -47.82
CA ARG A 28 13.11 -2.13 -48.91
C ARG A 28 12.13 -1.03 -48.50
N LEU A 29 11.06 -1.38 -47.78
CA LEU A 29 10.10 -0.41 -47.26
C LEU A 29 10.74 0.53 -46.24
N LEU A 30 11.55 0.02 -45.30
CA LEU A 30 12.25 0.86 -44.32
C LEU A 30 13.23 1.81 -45.01
N GLN A 31 13.96 1.34 -46.03
CA GLN A 31 14.87 2.19 -46.82
C GLN A 31 14.13 3.26 -47.64
N SER A 32 13.01 2.92 -48.26
CA SER A 32 12.15 3.89 -48.95
C SER A 32 11.58 4.92 -47.98
N SER A 33 11.23 4.50 -46.76
CA SER A 33 10.72 5.40 -45.71
C SER A 33 11.78 6.42 -45.28
N ILE A 34 13.05 6.03 -45.19
CA ILE A 34 14.18 6.95 -44.93
C ILE A 34 14.28 8.03 -46.03
N LYS A 35 14.08 7.65 -47.29
CA LYS A 35 14.17 8.61 -48.42
C LYS A 35 12.96 9.55 -48.47
N ALA A 36 11.78 9.06 -48.08
CA ALA A 36 10.54 9.82 -48.18
C ALA A 36 10.27 10.75 -46.98
N VAL A 37 10.87 10.50 -45.81
CA VAL A 37 10.53 11.19 -44.55
C VAL A 37 10.58 12.71 -44.61
N GLY A 38 11.52 13.30 -45.36
CA GLY A 38 11.63 14.75 -45.53
C GLY A 38 10.40 15.40 -46.17
N HIS A 39 9.70 14.65 -47.03
CA HIS A 39 8.50 15.08 -47.76
C HIS A 39 7.19 14.77 -47.02
N LEU A 40 7.25 14.01 -45.93
CA LEU A 40 6.07 13.70 -45.13
C LEU A 40 5.66 14.92 -44.30
N ASN A 41 4.34 15.07 -44.11
CA ASN A 41 3.79 16.01 -43.13
C ASN A 41 4.07 15.50 -41.69
N THR A 42 3.99 16.40 -40.71
CA THR A 42 4.33 16.11 -39.32
C THR A 42 3.51 14.96 -38.73
N GLU A 43 2.21 14.90 -39.03
CA GLU A 43 1.33 13.81 -38.61
C GLU A 43 1.78 12.44 -39.16
N ALA A 44 2.11 12.35 -40.45
CA ALA A 44 2.59 11.11 -41.06
C ALA A 44 3.96 10.68 -40.53
N ILE A 45 4.84 11.63 -40.20
CA ILE A 45 6.13 11.32 -39.56
C ILE A 45 5.89 10.68 -38.19
N ALA A 46 5.06 11.30 -37.33
CA ALA A 46 4.77 10.76 -36.00
C ALA A 46 4.06 9.40 -36.05
N TYR A 47 3.06 9.22 -36.92
CA TYR A 47 2.39 7.93 -37.06
C TYR A 47 3.32 6.84 -37.60
N SER A 48 4.20 7.18 -38.54
CA SER A 48 5.18 6.23 -39.08
C SER A 48 6.17 5.80 -38.00
N LEU A 49 6.69 6.75 -37.22
CA LEU A 49 7.58 6.45 -36.09
C LEU A 49 6.89 5.55 -35.06
N LEU A 50 5.67 5.91 -34.65
CA LEU A 50 4.86 5.11 -33.72
C LEU A 50 4.60 3.70 -34.24
N SER A 51 4.30 3.57 -35.54
CA SER A 51 4.06 2.28 -36.18
C SER A 51 5.32 1.42 -36.18
N MET A 52 6.48 1.99 -36.50
CA MET A 52 7.75 1.27 -36.51
C MET A 52 8.13 0.76 -35.11
N VAL A 53 8.01 1.61 -34.09
CA VAL A 53 8.28 1.22 -32.70
C VAL A 53 7.36 0.09 -32.26
N ASN A 54 6.05 0.19 -32.51
CA ASN A 54 5.10 -0.85 -32.13
C ASN A 54 5.19 -2.16 -32.94
N LEU A 55 5.77 -2.09 -34.14
CA LEU A 55 6.11 -3.28 -34.94
C LEU A 55 7.39 -3.96 -34.45
N GLY A 56 8.13 -3.35 -33.51
CA GLY A 56 9.37 -3.91 -32.97
C GLY A 56 10.61 -3.57 -33.80
N VAL A 57 10.56 -2.55 -34.67
CA VAL A 57 11.75 -2.08 -35.38
C VAL A 57 12.76 -1.56 -34.34
N PRO A 58 14.01 -2.04 -34.34
CA PRO A 58 14.97 -1.67 -33.30
C PRO A 58 15.16 -0.16 -33.21
N GLN A 59 15.09 0.39 -31.99
CA GLN A 59 15.21 1.83 -31.77
C GLN A 59 16.54 2.41 -32.28
N ARG A 60 17.62 1.62 -32.20
CA ARG A 60 18.96 2.00 -32.70
C ARG A 60 19.10 1.94 -34.22
N SER A 61 18.09 1.46 -34.94
CA SER A 61 18.12 1.39 -36.40
C SER A 61 18.19 2.78 -37.03
N ARG A 62 18.85 2.86 -38.19
CA ARG A 62 18.97 4.11 -38.95
C ARG A 62 17.61 4.71 -39.28
N VAL A 63 16.60 3.89 -39.59
CA VAL A 63 15.25 4.38 -39.93
C VAL A 63 14.60 5.07 -38.73
N VAL A 64 14.62 4.47 -37.55
CA VAL A 64 14.02 5.07 -36.34
C VAL A 64 14.75 6.36 -35.96
N GLN A 65 16.09 6.37 -36.00
CA GLN A 65 16.89 7.56 -35.70
C GLN A 65 16.66 8.68 -36.72
N THR A 66 16.47 8.36 -38.01
CA THR A 66 16.16 9.35 -39.04
C THR A 66 14.80 10.01 -38.78
N PHE A 67 13.79 9.23 -38.42
CA PHE A 67 12.46 9.76 -38.09
C PHE A 67 12.48 10.59 -36.82
N LEU A 68 13.19 10.16 -35.76
CA LEU A 68 13.37 10.97 -34.55
C LEU A 68 13.98 12.34 -34.85
N ARG A 69 15.01 12.39 -35.70
CA ARG A 69 15.64 13.64 -36.13
C ARG A 69 14.68 14.55 -36.90
N HIS A 70 13.90 14.00 -37.82
CA HIS A 70 12.90 14.79 -38.56
C HIS A 70 11.77 15.29 -37.64
N CYS A 71 11.39 14.54 -36.61
CA CYS A 71 10.46 15.03 -35.58
C CYS A 71 11.06 16.22 -34.81
N GLN A 72 12.36 16.19 -34.49
CA GLN A 72 13.04 17.31 -33.83
C GLN A 72 13.11 18.54 -34.74
N GLU A 73 13.52 18.37 -35.99
CA GLU A 73 13.69 19.47 -36.95
C GLU A 73 12.35 20.17 -37.28
N LYS A 74 11.26 19.40 -37.36
CA LYS A 74 9.92 19.93 -37.65
C LYS A 74 9.06 20.13 -36.40
N LEU A 75 9.63 20.13 -35.19
CA LEU A 75 8.86 20.09 -33.95
C LEU A 75 7.85 21.25 -33.82
N ASN A 76 8.23 22.44 -34.29
CA ASN A 76 7.40 23.63 -34.26
C ASN A 76 6.16 23.52 -35.17
N ASP A 77 6.22 22.68 -36.19
CA ASP A 77 5.16 22.49 -37.18
C ASP A 77 4.13 21.41 -36.76
N PHE A 78 4.34 20.75 -35.62
CA PHE A 78 3.37 19.79 -35.10
C PHE A 78 2.15 20.50 -34.53
N ASP A 79 0.97 20.05 -34.92
CA ASP A 79 -0.28 20.41 -34.28
C ASP A 79 -0.50 19.62 -32.99
N GLU A 80 -1.57 19.93 -32.25
CA GLU A 80 -1.94 19.24 -31.00
C GLU A 80 -2.03 17.72 -31.18
N LYS A 81 -2.61 17.28 -32.30
CA LYS A 81 -2.78 15.85 -32.62
C LYS A 81 -1.43 15.19 -32.89
N GLY A 82 -0.58 15.80 -33.71
CA GLY A 82 0.75 15.33 -34.01
C GLY A 82 1.64 15.24 -32.77
N LEU A 83 1.61 16.26 -31.90
CA LEU A 83 2.33 16.23 -30.61
C LEU A 83 1.84 15.10 -29.72
N SER A 84 0.53 14.84 -29.67
CA SER A 84 -0.03 13.72 -28.89
C SER A 84 0.42 12.35 -29.42
N ILE A 85 0.47 12.16 -30.74
CA ILE A 85 0.95 10.91 -31.37
C ILE A 85 2.44 10.72 -31.09
N LEU A 86 3.23 11.79 -31.26
CA LEU A 86 4.66 11.77 -30.99
C LEU A 86 4.93 11.44 -29.52
N ALA A 87 4.18 12.08 -28.61
CA ALA A 87 4.21 11.78 -27.19
C ALA A 87 3.94 10.30 -26.93
N SER A 88 2.84 9.75 -27.46
CA SER A 88 2.51 8.34 -27.29
C SER A 88 3.62 7.40 -27.78
N CYS A 89 4.39 7.80 -28.79
CA CYS A 89 5.53 7.01 -29.25
C CYS A 89 6.69 7.04 -28.24
N LEU A 90 7.06 8.22 -27.74
CA LEU A 90 8.20 8.40 -26.84
C LEU A 90 8.02 7.70 -25.49
N VAL A 91 6.79 7.47 -25.03
CA VAL A 91 6.50 6.67 -23.82
C VAL A 91 7.09 5.26 -23.91
N HIS A 92 7.17 4.68 -25.11
CA HIS A 92 7.58 3.29 -25.33
C HIS A 92 9.04 3.14 -25.78
N MET A 93 9.82 4.23 -25.77
CA MET A 93 11.20 4.25 -26.23
C MET A 93 12.17 4.31 -25.04
N GLU A 94 13.33 3.65 -25.18
CA GLU A 94 14.45 3.77 -24.24
C GLU A 94 15.02 5.18 -24.28
N GLU A 95 15.54 5.68 -23.15
CA GLU A 95 16.13 7.00 -23.09
C GLU A 95 17.45 7.06 -23.89
N ASN A 96 17.59 8.03 -24.79
CA ASN A 96 18.82 8.34 -25.51
C ASN A 96 18.88 9.83 -25.85
N ALA A 97 19.99 10.32 -26.37
CA ALA A 97 20.17 11.75 -26.68
C ALA A 97 19.04 12.34 -27.56
N ASN A 98 18.54 11.57 -28.54
CA ASN A 98 17.48 12.03 -29.44
C ASN A 98 16.10 12.02 -28.80
N VAL A 99 15.81 11.01 -27.97
CA VAL A 99 14.55 10.93 -27.20
C VAL A 99 14.51 12.03 -26.15
N ALA A 100 15.60 12.24 -25.42
CA ALA A 100 15.74 13.29 -24.41
C ALA A 100 15.57 14.69 -25.02
N ALA A 101 16.29 14.99 -26.10
CA ALA A 101 16.17 16.26 -26.81
C ALA A 101 14.75 16.53 -27.31
N LEU A 102 14.07 15.49 -27.80
CA LEU A 102 12.69 15.63 -28.29
C LEU A 102 11.69 15.81 -27.14
N LYS A 103 11.86 15.12 -26.01
CA LYS A 103 11.07 15.36 -24.80
C LYS A 103 11.23 16.78 -24.28
N GLU A 104 12.45 17.32 -24.29
CA GLU A 104 12.72 18.69 -23.88
C GLU A 104 12.15 19.73 -24.86
N GLY A 105 12.32 19.52 -26.17
CA GLY A 105 11.68 20.36 -27.18
C GLY A 105 10.15 20.34 -27.04
N MET A 106 9.56 19.17 -26.78
CA MET A 106 8.13 19.03 -26.54
C MET A 106 7.69 19.76 -25.27
N ARG A 107 8.50 19.73 -24.20
CA ARG A 107 8.24 20.49 -22.98
C ARG A 107 8.12 21.98 -23.27
N MET A 108 9.09 22.55 -23.99
CA MET A 108 9.06 23.96 -24.39
C MET A 108 7.84 24.29 -25.24
N MET A 109 7.49 23.42 -26.20
CA MET A 109 6.32 23.61 -27.06
C MET A 109 5.00 23.54 -26.28
N VAL A 110 4.87 22.60 -25.35
CA VAL A 110 3.70 22.48 -24.49
C VAL A 110 3.56 23.71 -23.61
N GLU A 111 4.64 24.21 -23.04
CA GLU A 111 4.60 25.42 -22.22
C GLU A 111 4.17 26.65 -23.02
N MET A 112 4.73 26.82 -24.23
CA MET A 112 4.39 27.94 -25.13
C MET A 112 2.92 27.89 -25.57
N ARG A 113 2.43 26.70 -25.96
CA ARG A 113 1.12 26.51 -26.60
C ARG A 113 0.04 25.99 -25.66
N LEU A 114 0.32 25.94 -24.36
CA LEU A 114 -0.61 25.46 -23.34
C LEU A 114 -2.02 26.09 -23.45
N PRO A 115 -2.17 27.42 -23.68
CA PRO A 115 -3.49 28.03 -23.81
C PRO A 115 -4.30 27.49 -24.99
N GLU A 116 -3.64 27.11 -26.09
CA GLU A 116 -4.26 26.68 -27.35
C GLU A 116 -4.80 25.25 -27.32
N ILE A 117 -4.36 24.42 -26.36
CA ILE A 117 -4.76 23.01 -26.28
C ILE A 117 -6.26 22.92 -25.96
N LYS A 118 -7.01 22.20 -26.81
CA LYS A 118 -8.48 22.07 -26.68
C LYS A 118 -8.94 20.68 -26.28
N SER A 119 -8.12 19.64 -26.43
CA SER A 119 -8.49 18.27 -26.07
C SER A 119 -7.91 17.85 -24.71
N VAL A 120 -8.79 17.37 -23.83
CA VAL A 120 -8.37 16.73 -22.56
C VAL A 120 -7.43 15.54 -22.83
N LEU A 121 -7.72 14.75 -23.87
CA LEU A 121 -6.90 13.59 -24.22
C LEU A 121 -5.49 14.02 -24.63
N ALA A 122 -5.36 15.04 -25.50
CA ALA A 122 -4.06 15.53 -25.93
C ALA A 122 -3.24 16.08 -24.75
N LEU A 123 -3.88 16.88 -23.88
CA LEU A 123 -3.27 17.40 -22.66
C LEU A 123 -2.75 16.28 -21.77
N GLN A 124 -3.58 15.26 -21.50
CA GLN A 124 -3.19 14.09 -20.70
C GLN A 124 -2.03 13.30 -21.31
N THR A 125 -2.06 13.07 -22.62
CA THR A 125 -1.00 12.35 -23.33
C THR A 125 0.32 13.11 -23.26
N MET A 126 0.28 14.44 -23.44
CA MET A 126 1.46 15.28 -23.32
C MET A 126 2.00 15.30 -21.89
N MET A 127 1.14 15.50 -20.88
CA MET A 127 1.53 15.42 -19.47
C MET A 127 2.28 14.10 -19.19
N ARG A 128 1.73 12.96 -19.59
CA ARG A 128 2.37 11.65 -19.34
C ARG A 128 3.80 11.54 -19.89
N VAL A 129 4.09 12.20 -21.00
CA VAL A 129 5.43 12.20 -21.61
C VAL A 129 6.40 13.13 -20.93
N LEU A 130 5.92 14.29 -20.48
CA LEU A 130 6.76 15.21 -19.71
C LEU A 130 7.22 14.57 -18.40
N GLY A 131 6.34 13.75 -17.79
CA GLY A 131 6.68 12.86 -16.69
C GLY A 131 7.14 13.57 -15.41
N LYS A 132 7.80 12.82 -14.53
CA LYS A 132 8.16 13.27 -13.18
C LYS A 132 9.13 14.46 -13.18
N ASP A 133 10.01 14.53 -14.17
CA ASP A 133 11.08 15.55 -14.28
C ASP A 133 10.58 16.92 -14.75
N THR A 134 9.27 17.08 -14.93
CA THR A 134 8.67 18.37 -15.31
C THR A 134 8.87 19.41 -14.20
N PRO A 135 9.27 20.66 -14.51
CA PRO A 135 9.46 21.68 -13.49
C PRO A 135 8.14 21.98 -12.79
N LEU A 136 8.20 22.32 -11.50
CA LEU A 136 7.01 22.55 -10.69
C LEU A 136 6.11 23.66 -11.26
N ASP A 137 6.71 24.71 -11.81
CA ASP A 137 5.95 25.83 -12.40
C ASP A 137 5.12 25.37 -13.60
N LEU A 138 5.68 24.52 -14.47
CA LEU A 138 4.95 23.95 -15.59
C LEU A 138 3.88 22.95 -15.11
N LYS A 139 4.15 22.15 -14.07
CA LYS A 139 3.14 21.29 -13.44
C LYS A 139 1.92 22.10 -12.94
N ARG A 140 2.15 23.25 -12.29
CA ARG A 140 1.07 24.17 -11.86
C ARG A 140 0.33 24.80 -13.03
N LYS A 141 1.03 25.21 -14.09
CA LYS A 141 0.36 25.71 -15.31
C LYS A 141 -0.54 24.64 -15.94
N LEU A 142 -0.04 23.39 -16.03
CA LEU A 142 -0.81 22.25 -16.51
C LEU A 142 -2.03 21.97 -15.63
N GLU A 143 -1.90 22.05 -14.30
CA GLU A 143 -3.02 21.94 -13.36
C GLU A 143 -4.12 22.97 -13.65
N VAL A 144 -3.76 24.25 -13.75
CA VAL A 144 -4.71 25.33 -14.06
C VAL A 144 -5.40 25.07 -15.40
N LYS A 145 -4.65 24.64 -16.42
CA LYS A 145 -5.21 24.30 -17.73
C LYS A 145 -6.18 23.11 -17.64
N VAL A 146 -5.82 22.06 -16.90
CA VAL A 146 -6.69 20.90 -16.68
C VAL A 146 -7.99 21.32 -15.98
N LEU A 147 -7.91 22.11 -14.91
CA LEU A 147 -9.06 22.59 -14.16
C LEU A 147 -9.98 23.45 -15.02
N SER A 148 -9.43 24.24 -15.95
CA SER A 148 -10.24 25.02 -16.91
C SER A 148 -11.04 24.17 -17.91
N MET A 149 -10.74 22.87 -18.01
CA MET A 149 -11.35 21.94 -18.96
C MET A 149 -12.20 20.87 -18.27
N ILE A 150 -12.52 21.04 -16.98
CA ILE A 150 -13.14 19.99 -16.16
C ILE A 150 -14.52 19.56 -16.65
N ASP A 151 -15.28 20.47 -17.25
CA ASP A 151 -16.61 20.20 -17.81
C ASP A 151 -16.55 19.27 -19.03
N GLN A 152 -15.38 19.16 -19.68
CA GLN A 152 -15.16 18.31 -20.84
C GLN A 152 -14.70 16.89 -20.45
N PHE A 153 -14.58 16.59 -19.16
CA PHE A 153 -14.13 15.29 -18.70
C PHE A 153 -15.20 14.22 -18.93
N THR A 154 -14.83 13.23 -19.73
CA THR A 154 -15.51 11.95 -19.80
C THR A 154 -15.05 11.04 -18.66
N LEU A 155 -15.80 9.97 -18.39
CA LEU A 155 -15.40 8.96 -17.40
C LEU A 155 -14.02 8.35 -17.70
N PRO A 156 -13.68 7.93 -18.93
CA PRO A 156 -12.33 7.48 -19.26
C PRO A 156 -11.26 8.54 -18.98
N ASN A 157 -11.51 9.80 -19.36
CA ASN A 157 -10.55 10.89 -19.10
C ASN A 157 -10.32 11.06 -17.60
N THR A 158 -11.39 10.97 -16.80
CA THR A 158 -11.32 11.07 -15.34
C THR A 158 -10.41 9.98 -14.74
N GLN A 159 -10.64 8.72 -15.12
CA GLN A 159 -9.83 7.58 -14.66
C GLN A 159 -8.36 7.74 -15.06
N TYR A 160 -8.10 8.14 -16.31
CA TYR A 160 -6.75 8.35 -16.78
C TYR A 160 -6.06 9.54 -16.12
N MET A 161 -6.81 10.55 -15.67
CA MET A 161 -6.20 11.74 -15.10
C MET A 161 -5.45 11.40 -13.82
N ILE A 162 -6.03 10.58 -12.93
CA ILE A 162 -5.37 10.14 -11.69
C ILE A 162 -4.03 9.45 -12.00
N SER A 163 -4.01 8.54 -12.98
CA SER A 163 -2.76 7.88 -13.41
C SER A 163 -1.78 8.82 -14.10
N THR A 164 -2.26 9.81 -14.85
CA THR A 164 -1.40 10.85 -15.44
C THR A 164 -0.74 11.69 -14.35
N MET A 165 -1.47 12.06 -13.29
CA MET A 165 -0.91 12.80 -12.14
C MET A 165 0.16 11.99 -11.41
N ALA A 166 -0.06 10.68 -11.21
CA ALA A 166 0.94 9.78 -10.65
C ALA A 166 2.20 9.68 -11.54
N THR A 167 2.02 9.59 -12.85
CA THR A 167 3.13 9.60 -13.83
C THR A 167 3.91 10.92 -13.78
N MET A 168 3.23 12.04 -13.54
CA MET A 168 3.85 13.35 -13.34
C MET A 168 4.51 13.50 -11.96
N GLY A 169 4.26 12.60 -11.02
CA GLY A 169 4.65 12.77 -9.62
C GLY A 169 4.15 14.11 -9.07
N PHE A 170 2.92 14.48 -9.40
CA PHE A 170 2.33 15.77 -9.04
C PHE A 170 1.03 15.56 -8.28
N TYR A 171 0.97 16.06 -7.06
CA TYR A 171 -0.19 15.98 -6.19
C TYR A 171 -1.02 17.26 -6.30
N SER A 172 -2.21 17.18 -6.91
CA SER A 172 -3.22 18.24 -6.91
C SER A 172 -4.47 17.73 -6.23
N LYS A 173 -4.68 18.13 -4.97
CA LYS A 173 -5.88 17.75 -4.21
C LYS A 173 -7.18 18.16 -4.93
N PRO A 174 -7.36 19.41 -5.41
CA PRO A 174 -8.59 19.81 -6.08
C PRO A 174 -8.93 18.96 -7.30
N LEU A 175 -7.94 18.66 -8.13
CA LEU A 175 -8.16 17.83 -9.32
C LEU A 175 -8.47 16.38 -8.96
N LEU A 176 -7.77 15.82 -7.98
CA LEU A 176 -8.00 14.46 -7.50
C LEU A 176 -9.39 14.31 -6.88
N ASP A 177 -9.84 15.28 -6.08
CA ASP A 177 -11.17 15.29 -5.47
C ASP A 177 -12.28 15.35 -6.53
N ILE A 178 -12.12 16.17 -7.58
CA ILE A 178 -13.09 16.20 -8.68
C ILE A 178 -13.10 14.88 -9.44
N CYS A 179 -11.92 14.30 -9.69
CA CYS A 179 -11.84 13.02 -10.40
C CYS A 179 -12.45 11.88 -9.57
N SER A 180 -12.19 11.87 -8.26
CA SER A 180 -12.76 10.97 -7.27
C SER A 180 -14.29 11.02 -7.33
N LYS A 181 -14.87 12.20 -7.20
CA LYS A 181 -16.33 12.41 -7.25
C LYS A 181 -16.96 11.92 -8.55
N LYS A 182 -16.42 12.32 -9.71
CA LYS A 182 -16.92 11.86 -11.02
C LYS A 182 -16.83 10.34 -11.20
N MET A 183 -15.79 9.72 -10.63
CA MET A 183 -15.65 8.27 -10.63
C MET A 183 -16.70 7.59 -9.75
N ILE A 184 -16.92 8.09 -8.52
CA ILE A 184 -17.93 7.57 -7.58
C ILE A 184 -19.31 7.54 -8.23
N GLU A 185 -19.71 8.63 -8.90
CA GLU A 185 -20.98 8.76 -9.61
C GLU A 185 -21.16 7.72 -10.75
N ASN A 186 -20.08 7.14 -11.25
CA ASN A 186 -20.07 6.25 -12.42
C ASN A 186 -19.22 4.98 -12.21
N LEU A 187 -19.18 4.43 -10.99
CA LEU A 187 -18.39 3.24 -10.68
C LEU A 187 -18.87 1.99 -11.43
N HIS A 188 -20.19 1.88 -11.62
CA HIS A 188 -20.80 0.76 -12.30
C HIS A 188 -20.32 0.67 -13.76
N GLY A 189 -19.74 -0.48 -14.13
CA GLY A 189 -19.23 -0.72 -15.47
C GLY A 189 -17.74 -0.39 -15.65
N ILE A 190 -17.05 0.12 -14.62
CA ILE A 190 -15.59 0.26 -14.68
C ILE A 190 -14.95 -1.14 -14.60
N PRO A 191 -14.13 -1.54 -15.58
CA PRO A 191 -13.48 -2.85 -15.57
C PRO A 191 -12.24 -2.89 -14.67
N PHE A 192 -11.83 -4.10 -14.28
CA PHE A 192 -10.63 -4.37 -13.46
C PHE A 192 -9.36 -3.63 -13.95
N ASN A 193 -9.10 -3.65 -15.26
CA ASN A 193 -7.91 -3.04 -15.87
C ASN A 193 -7.91 -1.50 -15.80
N ARG A 194 -8.97 -0.88 -15.26
CA ARG A 194 -9.05 0.56 -14.95
C ARG A 194 -8.99 0.82 -13.45
N LEU A 195 -9.73 0.05 -12.64
CA LEU A 195 -9.73 0.24 -11.19
C LEU A 195 -8.36 0.00 -10.55
N LEU A 196 -7.66 -1.07 -10.97
CA LEU A 196 -6.36 -1.38 -10.38
C LEU A 196 -5.33 -0.26 -10.62
N PRO A 197 -5.13 0.25 -11.86
CA PRO A 197 -4.28 1.42 -12.06
C PRO A 197 -4.67 2.65 -11.25
N VAL A 198 -5.96 2.91 -11.06
CA VAL A 198 -6.43 4.04 -10.23
C VAL A 198 -5.96 3.87 -8.79
N LEU A 199 -6.21 2.72 -8.15
CA LEU A 199 -5.77 2.48 -6.76
C LEU A 199 -4.25 2.54 -6.61
N LEU A 200 -3.50 2.00 -7.58
CA LEU A 200 -2.03 2.10 -7.58
C LEU A 200 -1.56 3.55 -7.74
N SER A 201 -2.25 4.34 -8.56
CA SER A 201 -1.95 5.77 -8.74
C SER A 201 -2.25 6.57 -7.47
N CYS A 202 -3.35 6.26 -6.78
CA CYS A 202 -3.67 6.83 -5.47
C CYS A 202 -2.54 6.56 -4.47
N ARG A 203 -1.99 5.35 -4.46
CA ARG A 203 -0.85 4.99 -3.58
C ARG A 203 0.39 5.80 -3.92
N GLU A 204 0.76 5.90 -5.20
CA GLU A 204 1.91 6.68 -5.65
C GLU A 204 1.80 8.17 -5.31
N LEU A 205 0.57 8.70 -5.34
CA LEU A 205 0.28 10.09 -5.00
C LEU A 205 0.07 10.33 -3.51
N HIS A 206 0.08 9.27 -2.68
CA HIS A 206 -0.39 9.31 -1.30
C HIS A 206 -1.80 9.92 -1.15
N TYR A 207 -2.64 9.80 -2.18
CA TYR A 207 -4.01 10.28 -2.21
C TYR A 207 -4.94 9.20 -1.68
N ARG A 208 -5.75 9.56 -0.69
CA ARG A 208 -6.75 8.67 -0.09
C ARG A 208 -8.05 9.46 0.07
N ASP A 209 -9.12 8.90 -0.47
CA ASP A 209 -10.48 9.44 -0.41
C ASP A 209 -11.38 8.30 0.08
N LEU A 210 -12.04 8.50 1.22
CA LEU A 210 -12.80 7.44 1.87
C LEU A 210 -14.02 7.02 1.03
N ASP A 211 -14.70 7.96 0.40
CA ASP A 211 -15.91 7.69 -0.38
C ASP A 211 -15.55 6.90 -1.64
N LEU A 212 -14.44 7.24 -2.29
CA LEU A 212 -13.92 6.49 -3.44
C LEU A 212 -13.50 5.08 -3.05
N LEU A 213 -12.74 4.93 -1.96
CA LEU A 213 -12.23 3.63 -1.54
C LEU A 213 -13.37 2.70 -1.06
N ASN A 214 -14.34 3.23 -0.32
CA ASN A 214 -15.56 2.51 0.04
C ASN A 214 -16.38 2.16 -1.21
N GLY A 215 -16.64 3.12 -2.09
CA GLY A 215 -17.41 2.88 -3.31
C GLY A 215 -16.79 1.82 -4.22
N ILE A 216 -15.46 1.84 -4.40
CA ILE A 216 -14.75 0.78 -5.14
C ILE A 216 -14.87 -0.55 -4.40
N SER A 217 -14.72 -0.58 -3.07
CA SER A 217 -14.88 -1.81 -2.28
C SER A 217 -16.27 -2.43 -2.49
N ASP A 218 -17.34 -1.64 -2.37
CA ASP A 218 -18.73 -2.09 -2.54
C ASP A 218 -19.01 -2.59 -3.96
N TYR A 219 -18.55 -1.84 -4.96
CA TYR A 219 -18.71 -2.24 -6.35
C TYR A 219 -17.99 -3.55 -6.67
N VAL A 220 -16.74 -3.71 -6.21
CA VAL A 220 -15.98 -4.94 -6.43
C VAL A 220 -16.59 -6.12 -5.66
N ALA A 221 -17.11 -5.90 -4.45
CA ALA A 221 -17.85 -6.90 -3.70
C ALA A 221 -19.10 -7.39 -4.46
N SER A 222 -19.82 -6.49 -5.14
CA SER A 222 -20.96 -6.87 -5.98
C SER A 222 -20.59 -7.74 -7.20
N LEU A 223 -19.31 -7.76 -7.58
CA LEU A 223 -18.75 -8.53 -8.70
C LEU A 223 -17.95 -9.76 -8.23
N ILE A 224 -18.10 -10.18 -6.97
CA ILE A 224 -17.29 -11.25 -6.36
C ILE A 224 -17.34 -12.57 -7.12
N ASP A 225 -18.49 -12.90 -7.73
CA ASP A 225 -18.69 -14.13 -8.50
C ASP A 225 -18.30 -14.00 -9.98
N VAL A 226 -18.20 -12.76 -10.47
CA VAL A 226 -17.84 -12.47 -11.87
C VAL A 226 -16.33 -12.43 -12.05
N TRP A 227 -15.60 -11.90 -11.07
CA TRP A 227 -14.15 -11.71 -11.17
C TRP A 227 -13.36 -12.89 -10.61
N THR A 228 -12.20 -13.13 -11.22
CA THR A 228 -11.28 -14.19 -10.82
C THR A 228 -10.63 -13.87 -9.46
N ASN A 229 -10.26 -14.89 -8.69
CA ASN A 229 -9.52 -14.73 -7.43
C ASN A 229 -8.28 -13.84 -7.60
N LYS A 230 -7.54 -14.04 -8.70
CA LYS A 230 -6.37 -13.22 -9.03
C LYS A 230 -6.71 -11.73 -9.14
N GLN A 231 -7.81 -11.36 -9.80
CA GLN A 231 -8.23 -9.96 -9.93
C GLN A 231 -8.63 -9.36 -8.58
N LEU A 232 -9.45 -10.09 -7.81
CA LEU A 232 -9.90 -9.67 -6.49
C LEU A 232 -8.72 -9.44 -5.53
N LEU A 233 -7.76 -10.36 -5.53
CA LEU A 233 -6.58 -10.30 -4.65
C LEU A 233 -5.57 -9.21 -5.05
N LEU A 234 -5.47 -8.88 -6.35
CA LEU A 234 -4.67 -7.74 -6.79
C LEU A 234 -5.25 -6.40 -6.32
N LEU A 235 -6.58 -6.25 -6.39
CA LEU A 235 -7.26 -5.07 -5.85
C LEU A 235 -7.14 -5.00 -4.33
N LEU A 236 -7.30 -6.13 -3.66
CA LEU A 236 -7.16 -6.23 -2.22
C LEU A 236 -5.73 -5.85 -1.76
N SER A 237 -4.71 -6.27 -2.51
CA SER A 237 -3.32 -5.84 -2.27
C SER A 237 -3.13 -4.34 -2.50
N ALA A 238 -3.85 -3.74 -3.45
CA ALA A 238 -3.80 -2.30 -3.68
C ALA A 238 -4.42 -1.52 -2.50
N PHE A 239 -5.55 -1.97 -1.97
CA PHE A 239 -6.16 -1.41 -0.75
C PHE A 239 -5.23 -1.54 0.47
N GLU A 240 -4.60 -2.70 0.66
CA GLU A 240 -3.61 -2.91 1.73
C GLU A 240 -2.47 -1.90 1.66
N SER A 241 -1.98 -1.61 0.44
CA SER A 241 -0.92 -0.63 0.22
C SER A 241 -1.32 0.83 0.50
N LEU A 242 -2.63 1.11 0.48
CA LEU A 242 -3.23 2.39 0.88
C LEU A 242 -3.52 2.45 2.39
N ALA A 243 -3.16 1.40 3.13
CA ALA A 243 -3.55 1.17 4.52
C ALA A 243 -5.06 1.23 4.73
N PHE A 244 -5.87 0.91 3.72
CA PHE A 244 -7.34 0.96 3.80
C PHE A 244 -7.91 -0.45 3.97
N CYS A 245 -8.95 -0.57 4.81
CA CYS A 245 -9.64 -1.84 5.04
C CYS A 245 -10.97 -1.88 4.24
N PRO A 246 -11.02 -2.58 3.09
CA PRO A 246 -12.22 -2.61 2.26
C PRO A 246 -13.22 -3.63 2.82
N ASP A 247 -13.99 -3.22 3.84
CA ASP A 247 -14.81 -4.12 4.64
C ASP A 247 -15.82 -4.94 3.80
N ALA A 248 -16.47 -4.35 2.79
CA ALA A 248 -17.42 -5.06 1.93
C ALA A 248 -16.76 -6.13 1.06
N LEU A 249 -15.63 -5.81 0.42
CA LEU A 249 -14.85 -6.77 -0.37
C LEU A 249 -14.27 -7.89 0.52
N MET A 250 -13.72 -7.53 1.68
CA MET A 250 -13.17 -8.50 2.63
C MET A 250 -14.24 -9.46 3.13
N LYS A 251 -15.44 -8.97 3.44
CA LYS A 251 -16.56 -9.82 3.86
C LYS A 251 -16.97 -10.80 2.75
N ALA A 252 -17.23 -10.30 1.55
CA ALA A 252 -17.63 -11.13 0.42
C ALA A 252 -16.56 -12.18 0.05
N LEU A 253 -15.29 -11.78 0.10
CA LEU A 253 -14.17 -12.69 -0.15
C LEU A 253 -14.00 -13.73 0.97
N THR A 254 -14.25 -13.36 2.23
CA THR A 254 -14.25 -14.29 3.37
C THR A 254 -15.27 -15.41 3.14
N GLU A 255 -16.50 -15.05 2.80
CA GLU A 255 -17.57 -16.02 2.54
C GLU A 255 -17.23 -16.94 1.35
N LYS A 256 -16.68 -16.37 0.27
CA LYS A 256 -16.21 -17.14 -0.89
C LYS A 256 -15.09 -18.12 -0.56
N ILE A 257 -14.12 -17.72 0.27
CA ILE A 257 -13.00 -18.57 0.69
C ILE A 257 -13.49 -19.69 1.61
N ILE A 258 -14.38 -19.40 2.55
CA ILE A 258 -14.97 -20.42 3.43
C ILE A 258 -15.72 -21.48 2.60
N GLY A 259 -16.46 -21.05 1.58
CA GLY A 259 -17.22 -21.96 0.71
C GLY A 259 -16.35 -22.90 -0.14
N ASN A 260 -15.15 -22.47 -0.55
CA ASN A 260 -14.24 -23.30 -1.35
C ASN A 260 -12.76 -22.92 -1.16
N PRO A 261 -12.14 -23.31 -0.03
CA PRO A 261 -10.76 -22.94 0.25
C PRO A 261 -9.76 -23.62 -0.71
N GLY A 262 -10.11 -24.79 -1.25
CA GLY A 262 -9.28 -25.54 -2.21
C GLY A 262 -9.14 -24.88 -3.58
N ALA A 263 -9.92 -23.85 -3.90
CA ALA A 263 -9.77 -23.08 -5.14
C ALA A 263 -8.60 -22.10 -5.12
N LEU A 264 -7.96 -21.88 -3.96
CA LEU A 264 -6.86 -20.95 -3.81
C LEU A 264 -5.53 -21.60 -4.21
N THR A 265 -4.75 -20.91 -5.05
CA THR A 265 -3.35 -21.29 -5.26
C THR A 265 -2.49 -20.89 -4.06
N LEU A 266 -1.27 -21.43 -3.95
CA LEU A 266 -0.32 -21.00 -2.91
C LEU A 266 -0.09 -19.47 -2.91
N LYS A 267 -0.02 -18.83 -4.09
CA LYS A 267 0.12 -17.37 -4.20
C LYS A 267 -1.11 -16.64 -3.66
N ASP A 268 -2.29 -17.18 -3.90
CA ASP A 268 -3.54 -16.62 -3.41
C ASP A 268 -3.61 -16.72 -1.89
N ILE A 269 -3.27 -17.89 -1.32
CA ILE A 269 -3.22 -18.13 0.14
C ILE A 269 -2.29 -17.13 0.81
N LEU A 270 -1.07 -16.96 0.29
CA LEU A 270 -0.09 -16.00 0.84
C LEU A 270 -0.58 -14.56 0.75
N CYS A 271 -1.29 -14.20 -0.31
CA CYS A 271 -1.89 -12.87 -0.46
C CYS A 271 -3.03 -12.65 0.55
N VAL A 272 -3.94 -13.61 0.68
CA VAL A 272 -5.03 -13.58 1.67
C VAL A 272 -4.46 -13.44 3.08
N LEU A 273 -3.55 -14.33 3.49
CA LEU A 273 -2.93 -14.28 4.81
C LEU A 273 -2.22 -12.94 5.04
N LYS A 274 -1.46 -12.44 4.05
CA LYS A 274 -0.79 -11.14 4.15
C LYS A 274 -1.79 -10.01 4.39
N VAL A 275 -2.85 -9.91 3.59
CA VAL A 275 -3.76 -8.76 3.68
C VAL A 275 -4.61 -8.81 4.95
N TYR A 276 -5.16 -9.98 5.29
CA TYR A 276 -5.98 -10.15 6.49
C TYR A 276 -5.17 -9.89 7.77
N SER A 277 -3.92 -10.36 7.82
CA SER A 277 -3.00 -10.06 8.93
C SER A 277 -2.58 -8.59 8.97
N SER A 278 -2.19 -8.01 7.83
CA SER A 278 -1.73 -6.61 7.73
C SER A 278 -2.81 -5.60 8.10
N LEU A 279 -4.05 -5.82 7.66
CA LEU A 279 -5.19 -4.95 7.97
C LEU A 279 -5.90 -5.34 9.27
N ASN A 280 -5.47 -6.43 9.92
CA ASN A 280 -6.07 -6.97 11.14
C ASN A 280 -7.60 -7.03 11.04
N TYR A 281 -8.10 -7.67 9.97
CA TYR A 281 -9.53 -7.69 9.67
C TYR A 281 -10.31 -8.49 10.72
N ASP A 282 -11.40 -7.91 11.21
CA ASP A 282 -12.28 -8.57 12.18
C ASP A 282 -13.22 -9.55 11.48
N LEU A 283 -12.83 -10.82 11.51
CA LEU A 283 -13.60 -11.95 10.97
C LEU A 283 -14.83 -12.31 11.83
N LYS A 284 -15.00 -11.70 13.02
CA LYS A 284 -16.13 -11.96 13.93
C LYS A 284 -16.35 -13.46 14.13
N HIS A 285 -17.60 -13.92 13.98
CA HIS A 285 -18.01 -15.32 14.13
C HIS A 285 -17.47 -16.25 13.03
N GLN A 286 -17.01 -15.72 11.90
CA GLN A 286 -16.48 -16.52 10.78
C GLN A 286 -14.99 -16.86 10.95
N ARG A 287 -14.34 -16.32 11.99
CA ARG A 287 -12.90 -16.42 12.22
C ARG A 287 -12.38 -17.86 12.17
N GLN A 288 -13.04 -18.78 12.87
CA GLN A 288 -12.57 -20.15 12.99
C GLN A 288 -12.68 -20.89 11.65
N LEU A 289 -13.86 -20.83 11.00
CA LEU A 289 -14.09 -21.44 9.68
C LEU A 289 -13.11 -20.92 8.62
N PHE A 290 -12.86 -19.61 8.61
CA PHE A 290 -11.92 -19.00 7.69
C PHE A 290 -10.48 -19.49 7.93
N LEU A 291 -10.01 -19.42 9.18
CA LEU A 291 -8.64 -19.82 9.52
C LEU A 291 -8.42 -21.31 9.28
N ASP A 292 -9.39 -22.16 9.61
CA ASP A 292 -9.32 -23.61 9.37
C ASP A 292 -9.26 -23.91 7.86
N GLY A 293 -10.13 -23.27 7.06
CA GLY A 293 -10.15 -23.45 5.60
C GLY A 293 -8.84 -23.00 4.93
N VAL A 294 -8.33 -21.81 5.26
CA VAL A 294 -7.08 -21.29 4.68
C VAL A 294 -5.88 -22.12 5.16
N THR A 295 -5.87 -22.56 6.41
CA THR A 295 -4.81 -23.44 6.94
C THR A 295 -4.83 -24.81 6.28
N GLN A 296 -5.99 -25.41 6.09
CA GLN A 296 -6.12 -26.69 5.39
C GLN A 296 -5.64 -26.57 3.93
N ALA A 297 -5.98 -25.49 3.25
CA ALA A 297 -5.47 -25.20 1.91
C ALA A 297 -3.94 -25.04 1.91
N LEU A 298 -3.37 -24.31 2.88
CA LEU A 298 -1.92 -24.18 3.03
C LEU A 298 -1.25 -25.54 3.27
N CYS A 299 -1.84 -26.39 4.11
CA CYS A 299 -1.36 -27.74 4.39
C CYS A 299 -1.22 -28.60 3.14
N SER A 300 -2.11 -28.43 2.15
CA SER A 300 -2.01 -29.16 0.87
C SER A 300 -0.76 -28.79 0.05
N TYR A 301 -0.17 -27.62 0.29
CA TYR A 301 1.04 -27.14 -0.39
C TYR A 301 2.33 -27.34 0.40
N LEU A 302 2.26 -27.81 1.66
CA LEU A 302 3.42 -27.99 2.53
C LEU A 302 4.57 -28.79 1.92
N PRO A 303 4.37 -29.89 1.17
CA PRO A 303 5.49 -30.63 0.60
C PRO A 303 6.32 -29.86 -0.43
N MET A 304 5.75 -28.82 -1.05
CA MET A 304 6.36 -28.09 -2.18
C MET A 304 6.61 -26.61 -1.88
N ILE A 305 6.19 -26.13 -0.71
CA ILE A 305 6.32 -24.71 -0.35
C ILE A 305 7.80 -24.37 -0.06
N PRO A 306 8.36 -23.32 -0.69
CA PRO A 306 9.69 -22.84 -0.34
C PRO A 306 9.73 -22.34 1.11
N THR A 307 10.84 -22.57 1.81
CA THR A 307 11.03 -22.21 3.23
C THR A 307 10.71 -20.74 3.53
N PHE A 308 11.09 -19.83 2.65
CA PHE A 308 10.78 -18.41 2.84
C PHE A 308 9.28 -18.08 2.73
N GLU A 309 8.57 -18.75 1.82
CA GLU A 309 7.12 -18.57 1.72
C GLU A 309 6.38 -19.24 2.89
N LEU A 310 6.91 -20.35 3.40
CA LEU A 310 6.43 -20.96 4.64
C LEU A 310 6.62 -20.02 5.84
N LEU A 311 7.80 -19.41 5.99
CA LEU A 311 8.05 -18.40 7.03
C LEU A 311 7.03 -17.26 6.96
N ARG A 312 6.76 -16.73 5.77
CA ARG A 312 5.76 -15.68 5.57
C ARG A 312 4.37 -16.14 5.97
N ALA A 313 3.95 -17.33 5.55
CA ALA A 313 2.65 -17.89 5.87
C ALA A 313 2.47 -18.04 7.39
N VAL A 314 3.46 -18.64 8.07
CA VAL A 314 3.42 -18.81 9.53
C VAL A 314 3.44 -17.46 10.24
N TYR A 315 4.26 -16.51 9.80
CA TYR A 315 4.26 -15.14 10.35
C TYR A 315 2.88 -14.50 10.26
N TYR A 316 2.23 -14.53 9.09
CA TYR A 316 0.88 -13.96 8.93
C TYR A 316 -0.15 -14.67 9.80
N LEU A 317 -0.07 -15.99 9.94
CA LEU A 317 -0.92 -16.77 10.84
C LEU A 317 -0.69 -16.39 12.31
N SER A 318 0.56 -16.22 12.74
CA SER A 318 0.91 -15.74 14.09
C SER A 318 0.33 -14.35 14.37
N VAL A 319 0.43 -13.43 13.42
CA VAL A 319 -0.21 -12.10 13.53
C VAL A 319 -1.72 -12.25 13.69
N LEU A 320 -2.34 -13.13 12.90
CA LEU A 320 -3.75 -13.46 13.04
C LEU A 320 -4.09 -14.21 14.34
N GLY A 321 -3.11 -14.66 15.13
CA GLY A 321 -3.32 -15.45 16.34
C GLY A 321 -3.74 -16.90 16.05
N CYS A 322 -3.20 -17.50 14.99
CA CYS A 322 -3.43 -18.87 14.57
C CYS A 322 -2.10 -19.62 14.51
N PHE A 323 -2.01 -20.80 15.13
CA PHE A 323 -0.77 -21.54 15.33
C PHE A 323 -0.90 -23.01 14.91
N PRO A 324 -1.03 -23.31 13.60
CA PRO A 324 -1.22 -24.67 13.14
C PRO A 324 0.06 -25.50 13.27
N SER A 325 -0.06 -26.70 13.84
CA SER A 325 1.09 -27.56 14.18
C SER A 325 1.93 -27.96 12.98
N ALA A 326 1.32 -28.41 11.88
CA ALA A 326 2.06 -28.93 10.73
C ALA A 326 2.95 -27.88 10.03
N PRO A 327 2.46 -26.67 9.66
CA PRO A 327 3.31 -25.61 9.12
C PRO A 327 4.42 -25.17 10.09
N LEU A 328 4.10 -25.09 11.40
CA LEU A 328 5.08 -24.71 12.42
C LEU A 328 6.20 -25.75 12.54
N GLN A 329 5.85 -27.03 12.65
CA GLN A 329 6.82 -28.12 12.75
C GLN A 329 7.74 -28.15 11.52
N GLN A 330 7.19 -28.05 10.30
CA GLN A 330 8.00 -28.04 9.08
C GLN A 330 8.98 -26.86 9.02
N LEU A 331 8.54 -25.67 9.47
CA LEU A 331 9.42 -24.50 9.51
C LEU A 331 10.54 -24.66 10.54
N MET A 332 10.27 -25.38 11.64
CA MET A 332 11.23 -25.64 12.72
C MET A 332 12.16 -26.84 12.46
N ASN A 333 12.00 -27.54 11.34
CA ASN A 333 12.91 -28.62 10.95
C ASN A 333 14.32 -28.08 10.66
N GLU A 334 15.34 -28.91 10.90
CA GLU A 334 16.74 -28.52 10.73
C GLU A 334 17.06 -28.01 9.31
N ASP A 335 16.48 -28.62 8.28
CA ASP A 335 16.65 -28.19 6.89
C ASP A 335 16.16 -26.76 6.64
N SER A 336 14.97 -26.44 7.16
CA SER A 336 14.36 -25.11 7.07
C SER A 336 15.22 -24.07 7.81
N ILE A 337 15.67 -24.40 9.01
CA ILE A 337 16.55 -23.54 9.82
C ILE A 337 17.87 -23.27 9.09
N ASN A 338 18.48 -24.30 8.48
CA ASN A 338 19.73 -24.17 7.75
C ASN A 338 19.57 -23.33 6.47
N GLN A 339 18.43 -23.44 5.77
CA GLN A 339 18.12 -22.60 4.60
C GLN A 339 17.93 -21.12 4.99
N LEU A 340 17.26 -20.86 6.12
CA LEU A 340 17.08 -19.48 6.62
C LEU A 340 18.43 -18.82 6.95
N LYS A 341 19.40 -19.58 7.49
CA LYS A 341 20.76 -19.08 7.75
C LYS A 341 21.52 -18.66 6.47
N ALA A 342 21.28 -19.33 5.34
CA ALA A 342 22.07 -19.16 4.13
C ALA A 342 21.71 -17.91 3.28
N THR A 343 20.78 -17.06 3.73
CA THR A 343 20.19 -15.98 2.92
C THR A 343 20.92 -14.63 3.08
N ALA A 344 21.02 -13.84 2.00
CA ALA A 344 21.74 -12.56 1.91
C ALA A 344 21.30 -11.47 2.93
N PRO A 345 22.19 -10.51 3.30
CA PRO A 345 22.05 -9.68 4.50
C PRO A 345 20.86 -8.70 4.55
N ARG A 346 20.32 -8.22 3.41
CA ARG A 346 19.12 -7.35 3.43
C ARG A 346 17.80 -8.11 3.58
N ILE A 347 17.76 -9.35 3.11
CA ILE A 347 16.61 -10.24 3.27
C ILE A 347 16.54 -10.71 4.73
N PHE A 348 17.71 -10.85 5.37
CA PHE A 348 17.87 -11.24 6.75
C PHE A 348 17.10 -10.34 7.74
N GLN A 349 17.16 -9.00 7.62
CA GLN A 349 16.50 -8.11 8.60
C GLN A 349 14.96 -8.23 8.60
N ASN A 350 14.34 -8.42 7.43
CA ASN A 350 12.90 -8.65 7.35
C ASN A 350 12.53 -10.05 7.87
N GLN A 351 13.35 -11.06 7.59
CA GLN A 351 13.17 -12.41 8.13
C GLN A 351 13.31 -12.43 9.65
N GLU A 352 14.32 -11.75 10.20
CA GLU A 352 14.57 -11.61 11.63
C GLU A 352 13.39 -10.97 12.35
N ASN A 353 12.82 -9.89 11.80
CA ASN A 353 11.62 -9.27 12.36
C ASN A 353 10.40 -10.21 12.32
N MET A 354 10.22 -11.00 11.26
CA MET A 354 9.16 -12.01 11.21
C MET A 354 9.37 -13.09 12.27
N LEU A 355 10.59 -13.62 12.36
CA LEU A 355 10.98 -14.65 13.33
C LEU A 355 10.83 -14.17 14.78
N ARG A 356 11.26 -12.93 15.10
CA ARG A 356 11.05 -12.29 16.41
C ARG A 356 9.57 -12.14 16.74
N THR A 357 8.77 -11.66 15.78
CA THR A 357 7.32 -11.54 15.99
C THR A 357 6.68 -12.90 16.24
N MET A 358 7.09 -13.92 15.47
CA MET A 358 6.60 -15.28 15.64
C MET A 358 6.97 -15.87 16.99
N ASP A 359 8.22 -15.72 17.44
CA ASP A 359 8.67 -16.15 18.76
C ASP A 359 7.82 -15.52 19.87
N LEU A 360 7.60 -14.21 19.81
CA LEU A 360 6.73 -13.50 20.76
C LEU A 360 5.30 -14.02 20.75
N CYS A 361 4.73 -14.24 19.56
CA CYS A 361 3.38 -14.80 19.44
C CYS A 361 3.31 -16.22 20.03
N LEU A 362 4.32 -17.06 19.81
CA LEU A 362 4.35 -18.41 20.38
C LEU A 362 4.47 -18.39 21.90
N ARG A 363 5.29 -17.49 22.46
CA ARG A 363 5.47 -17.38 23.91
C ARG A 363 4.27 -16.76 24.63
N LEU A 364 3.64 -15.75 24.03
CA LEU A 364 2.59 -14.97 24.69
C LEU A 364 1.18 -15.44 24.31
N ASP A 365 0.91 -15.77 23.04
CA ASP A 365 -0.44 -16.13 22.57
C ASP A 365 -0.73 -17.63 22.53
N ALA A 366 0.29 -18.50 22.54
CA ALA A 366 0.14 -19.95 22.32
C ALA A 366 0.50 -20.84 23.53
N PRO A 367 -0.08 -20.62 24.73
CA PRO A 367 0.30 -21.35 25.94
C PRO A 367 -0.09 -22.85 25.94
N ALA A 368 -0.86 -23.33 24.95
CA ALA A 368 -1.43 -24.68 24.93
C ALA A 368 -0.81 -25.62 23.86
N LEU A 369 0.34 -25.29 23.26
CA LEU A 369 0.99 -26.21 22.32
C LEU A 369 1.54 -27.45 23.06
N PRO A 370 1.29 -28.68 22.58
CA PRO A 370 1.74 -29.92 23.25
C PRO A 370 3.27 -30.03 23.40
N VAL A 371 4.01 -29.32 22.56
CA VAL A 371 5.47 -29.22 22.60
C VAL A 371 5.82 -27.73 22.57
N PRO A 372 6.61 -27.22 23.53
CA PRO A 372 7.09 -25.85 23.48
C PRO A 372 8.03 -25.70 22.28
N LEU A 373 7.54 -25.07 21.22
CA LEU A 373 8.33 -24.72 20.05
C LEU A 373 9.11 -23.46 20.37
N ILE A 374 10.38 -23.62 20.73
CA ILE A 374 11.28 -22.51 21.02
C ILE A 374 12.12 -22.26 19.77
N LEU A 375 12.05 -21.04 19.23
CA LEU A 375 12.91 -20.66 18.12
C LEU A 375 14.34 -20.47 18.63
N PRO A 376 15.37 -21.02 17.95
CA PRO A 376 16.74 -20.86 18.41
C PRO A 376 17.17 -19.39 18.48
N SER A 377 17.73 -18.97 19.61
CA SER A 377 18.08 -17.56 19.90
C SER A 377 19.02 -16.92 18.87
N PHE A 378 19.84 -17.72 18.17
CA PHE A 378 20.73 -17.23 17.12
C PHE A 378 19.99 -16.75 15.86
N LEU A 379 18.77 -17.22 15.60
CA LEU A 379 17.93 -16.75 14.47
C LEU A 379 17.29 -15.39 14.75
N LEU A 380 17.27 -14.99 16.02
CA LEU A 380 16.64 -13.76 16.46
C LEU A 380 17.57 -12.54 16.32
N GLY A 381 18.83 -12.72 15.92
CA GLY A 381 19.82 -11.64 15.70
C GLY A 381 20.12 -10.77 16.92
N GLU A 382 21.25 -10.07 16.92
CA GLU A 382 21.56 -9.06 17.94
C GLU A 382 20.77 -7.78 17.68
N THR A 383 20.24 -7.15 18.74
CA THR A 383 19.55 -5.86 18.65
C THR A 383 20.53 -4.74 18.34
N THR A 384 21.06 -4.69 17.12
CA THR A 384 21.98 -3.65 16.69
C THR A 384 21.33 -2.76 15.64
N SER A 385 21.38 -1.44 15.91
CA SER A 385 20.82 -0.36 15.09
C SER A 385 19.29 -0.22 15.09
N ARG A 386 18.75 0.29 16.20
CA ARG A 386 17.56 1.15 16.14
C ARG A 386 18.05 2.59 16.31
N CYS A 387 17.56 3.53 15.47
CA CYS A 387 17.68 4.96 15.74
C CYS A 387 17.39 5.22 17.21
N GLU A 388 18.18 6.08 17.86
CA GLU A 388 17.93 6.45 19.25
C GLU A 388 16.46 6.84 19.42
N PRO A 389 15.72 6.16 20.31
CA PRO A 389 14.32 6.47 20.52
C PRO A 389 14.22 7.91 21.05
N SER A 390 13.63 8.80 20.25
CA SER A 390 13.46 10.20 20.62
C SER A 390 12.12 10.40 21.30
N VAL A 391 12.16 10.76 22.60
CA VAL A 391 10.98 11.13 23.38
C VAL A 391 10.24 12.26 22.68
N LYS A 392 8.94 12.08 22.41
CA LYS A 392 8.08 13.13 21.85
C LYS A 392 7.95 14.25 22.89
N PRO A 393 8.50 15.47 22.65
CA PRO A 393 8.58 16.49 23.69
C PRO A 393 7.20 16.95 24.19
N TRP A 394 6.23 17.03 23.28
CA TRP A 394 4.86 17.42 23.61
C TRP A 394 4.18 16.39 24.53
N LEU A 395 4.38 15.09 24.28
CA LEU A 395 3.78 14.02 25.07
C LEU A 395 4.39 14.01 26.46
N SER A 396 5.72 14.14 26.54
CA SER A 396 6.44 14.22 27.81
C SER A 396 5.94 15.37 28.69
N HIS A 397 5.80 16.56 28.10
CA HIS A 397 5.31 17.74 28.80
C HIS A 397 3.87 17.55 29.31
N SER A 398 2.96 17.08 28.44
CA SER A 398 1.56 16.87 28.82
C SER A 398 1.39 15.81 29.91
N LEU A 399 2.15 14.71 29.84
CA LEU A 399 2.08 13.65 30.86
C LEU A 399 2.65 14.10 32.20
N LYS A 400 3.76 14.85 32.21
CA LYS A 400 4.34 15.41 33.45
C LYS A 400 3.35 16.35 34.13
N SER A 401 2.75 17.27 33.38
CA SER A 401 1.73 18.18 33.90
C SER A 401 0.51 17.45 34.48
N LEU A 402 0.05 16.36 33.84
CA LEU A 402 -1.08 15.56 34.35
C LEU A 402 -0.75 14.78 35.63
N LEU A 403 0.51 14.38 35.81
CA LEU A 403 0.96 13.57 36.94
C LEU A 403 1.37 14.41 38.15
N GLU A 404 1.69 15.70 37.97
CA GLU A 404 1.86 16.64 39.08
C GLU A 404 0.61 16.73 39.97
N GLU A 405 -0.58 16.47 39.41
CA GLU A 405 -1.87 16.47 40.11
C GLU A 405 -2.20 15.13 40.81
N GLN A 406 -1.35 14.09 40.69
CA GLN A 406 -1.65 12.73 41.15
C GLN A 406 -0.53 12.17 42.04
N GLU A 407 -0.80 12.04 43.33
CA GLU A 407 0.13 11.41 44.27
C GLU A 407 0.27 9.90 43.95
N ASN A 408 1.51 9.42 43.85
CA ASN A 408 1.89 8.01 43.67
C ASN A 408 1.83 7.40 42.26
N ALA A 409 1.61 8.18 41.21
CA ALA A 409 1.71 7.69 39.83
C ALA A 409 3.13 7.82 39.27
N ILE A 410 3.65 6.76 38.64
CA ILE A 410 5.02 6.73 38.07
C ILE A 410 4.95 6.75 36.55
N LEU A 411 5.70 7.67 35.92
CA LEU A 411 5.89 7.74 34.46
C LEU A 411 7.20 7.07 34.04
N GLN A 412 7.14 6.18 33.06
CA GLN A 412 8.30 5.64 32.35
C GLN A 412 8.17 5.96 30.87
N GLU A 413 9.10 6.72 30.31
CA GLU A 413 9.10 7.09 28.89
C GLU A 413 10.00 6.15 28.09
N MET A 414 9.63 5.83 26.86
CA MET A 414 10.42 4.99 25.93
C MET A 414 10.80 3.61 26.50
N LEU A 415 9.82 2.94 27.12
CA LEU A 415 10.05 1.63 27.72
C LEU A 415 10.15 0.55 26.64
N LEU A 416 11.26 -0.21 26.64
CA LEU A 416 11.43 -1.39 25.81
C LEU A 416 10.91 -2.63 26.57
N VAL A 417 9.86 -3.25 26.05
CA VAL A 417 9.24 -4.46 26.57
C VAL A 417 9.57 -5.65 25.66
N GLU A 418 9.90 -6.80 26.27
CA GLU A 418 10.29 -8.04 25.58
C GLU A 418 11.46 -7.87 24.58
N ASN A 419 12.32 -6.86 24.81
CA ASN A 419 13.41 -6.46 23.90
C ASN A 419 12.94 -6.19 22.45
N PHE A 420 11.66 -5.88 22.25
CA PHE A 420 11.05 -5.77 20.92
C PHE A 420 10.07 -4.60 20.80
N TYR A 421 9.13 -4.49 21.74
CA TYR A 421 8.11 -3.43 21.76
C TYR A 421 8.64 -2.19 22.44
N LEU A 422 8.75 -1.10 21.68
CA LEU A 422 9.03 0.21 22.24
C LEU A 422 7.69 0.90 22.53
N ILE A 423 7.45 1.24 23.78
CA ILE A 423 6.24 1.94 24.24
C ILE A 423 6.61 3.40 24.49
N ASP A 424 5.82 4.34 23.96
CA ASP A 424 6.11 5.78 24.09
C ASP A 424 6.11 6.22 25.56
N ALA A 425 5.11 5.78 26.33
CA ALA A 425 5.05 6.01 27.77
C ALA A 425 4.26 4.92 28.51
N VAL A 426 4.65 4.63 29.75
CA VAL A 426 3.93 3.76 30.68
C VAL A 426 3.64 4.52 31.96
N ILE A 427 2.38 4.50 32.39
CA ILE A 427 1.93 5.06 33.66
C ILE A 427 1.59 3.92 34.59
N ILE A 428 2.23 3.89 35.76
CA ILE A 428 1.99 2.90 36.80
C ILE A 428 1.22 3.58 37.93
N LYS A 429 0.09 2.99 38.31
CA LYS A 429 -0.80 3.49 39.36
C LYS A 429 -1.02 2.44 40.45
N PRO A 430 -1.11 2.82 41.73
CA PRO A 430 -1.58 1.91 42.76
C PRO A 430 -3.06 1.55 42.52
N SER A 431 -3.42 0.26 42.65
CA SER A 431 -4.81 -0.19 42.47
C SER A 431 -5.71 0.33 43.61
N LEU A 432 -6.90 0.88 43.27
CA LEU A 432 -7.87 1.38 44.25
C LEU A 432 -8.58 0.27 45.05
N SER A 433 -8.40 -1.01 44.70
CA SER A 433 -9.13 -2.15 45.25
C SER A 433 -8.74 -2.54 46.69
N GLN A 434 -7.88 -1.77 47.38
CA GLN A 434 -7.50 -2.04 48.78
C GLN A 434 -7.92 -0.96 49.79
N SER A 435 -8.76 0.01 49.43
CA SER A 435 -9.25 1.01 50.41
C SER A 435 -10.33 0.49 51.38
N SER A 436 -10.78 -0.76 51.31
CA SER A 436 -11.88 -1.25 52.16
C SER A 436 -11.69 -2.66 52.74
N ALA A 437 -10.47 -3.04 53.14
CA ALA A 437 -10.27 -4.26 53.91
C ALA A 437 -9.17 -4.09 54.98
N HIS A 438 -9.50 -3.34 56.04
CA HIS A 438 -8.98 -3.71 57.34
C HIS A 438 -9.63 -5.04 57.72
N ASP A 439 -8.90 -6.15 57.57
CA ASP A 439 -8.69 -7.12 58.67
C ASP A 439 -7.94 -8.40 58.24
N SER A 440 -6.84 -8.63 58.98
CA SER A 440 -6.25 -9.92 59.37
C SER A 440 -5.63 -10.88 58.33
N SER A 441 -4.28 -10.88 58.37
CA SER A 441 -3.41 -12.05 58.60
C SER A 441 -3.06 -13.02 57.48
N ALA A 442 -1.79 -13.45 57.57
CA ALA A 442 -1.05 -14.51 56.86
C ALA A 442 -0.49 -14.13 55.49
N GLY A 443 0.84 -14.24 55.40
CA GLY A 443 1.63 -13.79 54.27
C GLY A 443 1.54 -14.73 53.08
N ASP A 444 1.21 -14.13 51.94
CA ASP A 444 1.75 -14.50 50.64
C ASP A 444 2.22 -13.18 50.01
N GLU A 445 3.51 -13.07 49.71
CA GLU A 445 4.06 -11.95 48.93
C GLU A 445 3.44 -11.98 47.53
N LEU A 446 2.31 -11.28 47.37
CA LEU A 446 1.76 -10.95 46.06
C LEU A 446 2.81 -10.14 45.30
N SER A 447 3.24 -10.66 44.15
CA SER A 447 4.18 -9.96 43.27
C SER A 447 3.70 -8.50 43.02
N PRO A 448 4.58 -7.49 43.01
CA PRO A 448 4.20 -6.08 42.87
C PRO A 448 3.44 -5.74 41.57
N ALA A 449 3.43 -6.65 40.59
CA ALA A 449 2.61 -6.55 39.37
C ALA A 449 1.11 -6.79 39.61
N ALA A 450 0.71 -7.41 40.72
CA ALA A 450 -0.69 -7.72 41.03
C ALA A 450 -1.43 -6.56 41.75
N SER A 451 -0.69 -5.59 42.31
CA SER A 451 -1.24 -4.48 43.10
C SER A 451 -1.25 -3.12 42.37
N SER A 452 -0.75 -3.07 41.13
CA SER A 452 -0.59 -1.83 40.36
C SER A 452 -1.17 -1.93 38.95
N GLN A 453 -1.96 -0.94 38.55
CA GLN A 453 -2.45 -0.80 37.18
C GLN A 453 -1.35 -0.19 36.30
N ARG A 454 -1.03 -0.84 35.17
CA ARG A 454 -0.03 -0.36 34.21
C ARG A 454 -0.71 0.06 32.92
N ILE A 455 -0.65 1.34 32.58
CA ILE A 455 -1.26 1.90 31.37
C ILE A 455 -0.16 2.18 30.35
N ALA A 456 -0.19 1.51 29.20
CA ALA A 456 0.72 1.72 28.09
C ALA A 456 0.12 2.72 27.08
N LEU A 457 0.80 3.84 26.88
CA LEU A 457 0.47 4.87 25.91
C LEU A 457 1.25 4.63 24.62
N ILE A 458 0.54 4.45 23.52
CA ILE A 458 1.12 4.15 22.20
C ILE A 458 0.66 5.22 21.21
N SER A 459 1.63 5.91 20.61
CA SER A 459 1.43 7.08 19.77
C SER A 459 1.95 6.77 18.36
N SER A 460 1.05 6.67 17.38
CA SER A 460 1.47 6.32 16.00
C SER A 460 0.72 7.09 14.93
N SER A 461 1.46 7.57 13.93
CA SER A 461 0.93 8.40 12.84
C SER A 461 0.42 7.59 11.62
N ASN A 462 0.67 6.27 11.55
CA ASN A 462 0.26 5.42 10.41
C ASN A 462 0.02 3.94 10.76
N ALA A 463 -0.20 3.62 12.04
CA ALA A 463 -0.38 2.23 12.46
C ALA A 463 -1.83 1.72 12.42
N CYS A 464 -2.80 2.57 12.08
CA CYS A 464 -4.20 2.17 11.91
C CYS A 464 -4.64 2.13 10.44
N CYS A 465 -5.74 1.43 10.19
CA CYS A 465 -6.38 1.45 8.89
C CYS A 465 -6.96 2.85 8.62
N TYR A 466 -6.67 3.42 7.47
CA TYR A 466 -7.12 4.73 7.04
C TYR A 466 -8.64 4.87 7.17
N GLY A 467 -9.08 5.98 7.78
CA GLY A 467 -10.49 6.25 8.08
C GLY A 467 -11.02 5.57 9.34
N THR A 468 -10.19 4.87 10.11
CA THR A 468 -10.61 4.12 11.30
C THR A 468 -9.56 4.18 12.41
N SER A 469 -9.96 3.83 13.64
CA SER A 469 -9.07 3.59 14.77
C SER A 469 -8.59 2.13 14.88
N ARG A 470 -8.83 1.29 13.85
CA ARG A 470 -8.47 -0.14 13.86
C ARG A 470 -6.95 -0.30 13.67
N PRO A 471 -6.22 -0.83 14.66
CA PRO A 471 -4.78 -1.06 14.52
C PRO A 471 -4.51 -2.12 13.48
N ARG A 472 -3.49 -1.89 12.66
CA ARG A 472 -2.95 -2.84 11.67
C ARG A 472 -2.14 -3.94 12.35
N GLY A 473 -1.86 -5.03 11.62
CA GLY A 473 -1.27 -6.27 12.13
C GLY A 473 -0.17 -6.09 13.18
N PRO A 474 0.95 -5.40 12.89
CA PRO A 474 2.04 -5.24 13.85
C PRO A 474 1.63 -4.54 15.15
N LEU A 475 0.83 -3.48 15.07
CA LEU A 475 0.34 -2.75 16.24
C LEU A 475 -0.72 -3.57 16.99
N ALA A 476 -1.59 -4.27 16.27
CA ALA A 476 -2.59 -5.15 16.87
C ALA A 476 -1.95 -6.26 17.69
N VAL A 477 -0.87 -6.87 17.19
CA VAL A 477 -0.07 -7.87 17.90
C VAL A 477 0.58 -7.26 19.14
N MET A 478 1.21 -6.08 19.02
CA MET A 478 1.77 -5.37 20.17
C MET A 478 0.71 -5.12 21.26
N ILE A 479 -0.45 -4.58 20.90
CA ILE A 479 -1.55 -4.33 21.85
C ILE A 479 -2.02 -5.64 22.48
N ARG A 480 -2.17 -6.71 21.69
CA ARG A 480 -2.57 -8.05 22.18
C ARG A 480 -1.56 -8.57 23.22
N HIS A 481 -0.28 -8.53 22.90
CA HIS A 481 0.80 -8.99 23.79
C HIS A 481 0.92 -8.15 25.06
N LEU A 482 0.82 -6.83 24.96
CA LEU A 482 0.86 -5.95 26.13
C LEU A 482 -0.32 -6.22 27.08
N LYS A 483 -1.51 -6.50 26.55
CA LYS A 483 -2.66 -6.93 27.37
C LYS A 483 -2.38 -8.24 28.11
N ILE A 484 -1.77 -9.22 27.45
CA ILE A 484 -1.36 -10.50 28.07
C ILE A 484 -0.33 -10.26 29.18
N LEU A 485 0.59 -9.32 28.97
CA LEU A 485 1.59 -8.91 29.95
C LEU A 485 1.02 -8.04 31.08
N GLY A 486 -0.29 -7.74 31.09
CA GLY A 486 -0.98 -6.99 32.14
C GLY A 486 -0.91 -5.48 32.00
N TYR A 487 -0.84 -4.96 30.76
CA TYR A 487 -0.94 -3.53 30.46
C TYR A 487 -2.30 -3.17 29.85
N ASP A 488 -2.88 -2.07 30.32
CA ASP A 488 -3.99 -1.39 29.66
C ASP A 488 -3.47 -0.48 28.56
N CYS A 489 -3.76 -0.79 27.30
CA CYS A 489 -3.24 -0.03 26.17
C CYS A 489 -4.18 1.11 25.77
N VAL A 490 -3.66 2.33 25.71
CA VAL A 490 -4.31 3.50 25.14
C VAL A 490 -3.59 3.87 23.84
N LEU A 491 -4.35 3.82 22.75
CA LEU A 491 -3.83 4.16 21.43
C LEU A 491 -4.17 5.60 21.06
N MET A 492 -3.17 6.30 20.55
CA MET A 492 -3.21 7.72 20.26
C MET A 492 -2.77 7.98 18.82
N MET A 493 -3.62 8.66 18.05
CA MET A 493 -3.29 9.06 16.67
C MET A 493 -2.56 10.40 16.69
N ASP A 494 -1.30 10.41 16.24
CA ASP A 494 -0.48 11.63 16.24
C ASP A 494 -1.17 12.78 15.50
N GLN A 495 -1.81 12.49 14.35
CA GLN A 495 -2.49 13.51 13.54
C GLN A 495 -3.68 14.16 14.25
N GLU A 496 -4.45 13.38 15.01
CA GLU A 496 -5.59 13.89 15.76
C GLU A 496 -5.09 14.78 16.90
N LEU A 497 -4.07 14.31 17.63
CA LEU A 497 -3.49 15.04 18.76
C LEU A 497 -2.75 16.32 18.34
N GLU A 498 -2.02 16.30 17.24
CA GLU A 498 -1.34 17.50 16.69
C GLU A 498 -2.34 18.58 16.27
N SER A 499 -3.55 18.19 15.83
CA SER A 499 -4.60 19.13 15.44
C SER A 499 -5.33 19.79 16.61
N MET A 500 -5.20 19.24 17.82
CA MET A 500 -5.90 19.71 19.02
C MET A 500 -5.13 20.85 19.71
N SER A 501 -5.87 21.74 20.39
CA SER A 501 -5.28 22.70 21.33
C SER A 501 -4.65 21.98 22.53
N GLU A 502 -3.71 22.64 23.20
CA GLU A 502 -3.01 22.04 24.34
C GLU A 502 -3.95 21.61 25.48
N GLN A 503 -4.94 22.44 25.82
CA GLN A 503 -5.97 22.12 26.81
C GLN A 503 -6.81 20.90 26.41
N HIS A 504 -7.32 20.86 25.17
CA HIS A 504 -8.12 19.72 24.71
C HIS A 504 -7.31 18.42 24.68
N ARG A 505 -6.01 18.47 24.38
CA ARG A 505 -5.12 17.29 24.46
C ARG A 505 -4.97 16.81 25.90
N LEU A 506 -4.76 17.72 26.85
CA LEU A 506 -4.66 17.38 28.26
C LEU A 506 -5.96 16.74 28.78
N ASP A 507 -7.11 17.30 28.43
CA ASP A 507 -8.41 16.75 28.83
C ASP A 507 -8.68 15.37 28.20
N PHE A 508 -8.29 15.18 26.93
CA PHE A 508 -8.34 13.88 26.28
C PHE A 508 -7.46 12.84 26.98
N LEU A 509 -6.19 13.18 27.25
CA LEU A 509 -5.26 12.31 27.97
C LEU A 509 -5.78 12.00 29.38
N ARG A 510 -6.30 13.00 30.11
CA ARG A 510 -6.91 12.83 31.43
C ARG A 510 -8.09 11.86 31.36
N THR A 511 -8.95 11.98 30.36
CA THR A 511 -10.11 11.09 30.18
C THR A 511 -9.69 9.65 29.88
N CYS A 512 -8.65 9.47 29.07
CA CYS A 512 -8.15 8.15 28.69
C CYS A 512 -7.37 7.45 29.82
N ILE A 513 -6.62 8.23 30.62
CA ILE A 513 -5.76 7.71 31.67
C ILE A 513 -6.55 7.58 32.98
N PHE A 514 -7.38 8.56 33.35
CA PHE A 514 -8.11 8.65 34.63
C PHE A 514 -9.64 8.78 34.41
N PRO A 515 -10.33 7.72 33.95
CA PRO A 515 -11.77 7.77 33.71
C PRO A 515 -12.61 8.01 34.99
N GLU A 516 -12.06 7.67 36.16
CA GLU A 516 -12.71 7.84 37.48
C GLU A 516 -12.79 9.29 37.95
N SER A 517 -11.97 10.20 37.39
CA SER A 517 -11.98 11.63 37.74
C SER A 517 -13.14 12.41 37.08
N ARG A 518 -14.10 11.73 36.45
CA ARG A 518 -15.35 12.34 36.00
C ARG A 518 -16.09 12.88 37.24
N ARG A 519 -16.11 14.21 37.40
CA ARG A 519 -17.12 14.84 38.25
C ARG A 519 -18.49 14.39 37.73
N PRO A 520 -19.37 13.80 38.57
CA PRO A 520 -20.77 13.68 38.20
C PRO A 520 -21.25 15.10 37.89
N GLU A 521 -21.81 15.31 36.70
CA GLU A 521 -22.59 16.50 36.42
C GLU A 521 -23.63 16.62 37.54
N GLU A 522 -23.67 17.77 38.18
CA GLU A 522 -24.71 18.11 39.14
C GLU A 522 -26.05 17.87 38.45
N SER A 523 -26.75 16.83 38.91
CA SER A 523 -28.19 16.72 38.79
C SER A 523 -28.79 17.95 39.48
N LEU A 524 -29.00 19.02 38.73
CA LEU A 524 -29.85 20.13 39.14
C LEU A 524 -31.29 19.61 39.17
N THR A 525 -31.67 19.13 40.35
CA THR A 525 -33.03 19.24 40.87
C THR A 525 -33.39 20.72 41.02
N GLU A 526 -34.19 21.25 40.10
CA GLU A 526 -35.49 21.92 40.31
C GLU A 526 -36.05 22.45 38.98
#